data_AF-A4EN53-F1
#
_entry.id   AF-A4EN53-F1
#
_cell.length_a   1.000
_cell.length_b   1.000
_cell.length_c   1.000
_cell.angle_alpha   90.00
_cell.angle_beta   90.00
_cell.angle_gamma   90.00
#
_symmetry.space_group_name_H-M   'P 1'
#
loop_
_entity.id
_entity.type
_entity.pdbx_description
1 polymer ?
#
loop_
_entity_poly.entity_id
_entity_poly.type
_entity_poly.pdbx_seq_one_letter_code
_entity_poly.pdbx_strand_id
1 'polypeptide(L)'
;MGGGDSGGSDGSIDGGGALFVGAAFLTYAIIQAQNSSDSSNDVIATTRMYGGMTQFPPEEFYAYGFVAFPTSPNASNRARYKLACNAFDAGLDPITASTPQVADQAITMWPTLGWVRDFEFAADNRCDRAIDSYDVTTARKLIALGDDLGFRKKPDRGPYLIAMSPGSVWSNADTSDTVAFNSLDLSDCDERQDFDQAFREWSRTLRMPTDKWNRNQNSPCGRWWALEALDFLGNSANEYIAQTQ
;
A
#
# COMPACT_ATOMS: atom_id res chain seq x y z
N MET A 1 58.66 47.56 -15.47
CA MET A 1 60.04 48.02 -15.19
C MET A 1 60.25 47.94 -13.70
N GLY A 2 61.32 47.26 -13.24
CA GLY A 2 61.67 47.02 -11.82
C GLY A 2 60.82 45.90 -11.21
N GLY A 3 61.35 44.76 -10.75
CA GLY A 3 62.45 44.61 -9.79
C GLY A 3 61.82 44.67 -8.39
N GLY A 4 61.98 43.75 -7.45
CA GLY A 4 62.85 42.61 -7.20
C GLY A 4 62.58 42.17 -5.75
N ASP A 5 63.32 41.14 -5.30
CA ASP A 5 63.53 40.71 -3.90
C ASP A 5 62.38 39.93 -3.21
N SER A 6 62.50 38.65 -2.83
CA SER A 6 63.52 37.80 -2.16
C SER A 6 63.28 37.65 -0.66
N GLY A 7 63.31 36.39 -0.19
CA GLY A 7 63.28 35.98 1.22
C GLY A 7 62.13 34.99 1.45
N GLY A 8 62.32 33.68 1.64
CA GLY A 8 63.47 32.93 2.14
C GLY A 8 63.07 32.27 3.46
N SER A 9 62.90 30.95 3.48
CA SER A 9 63.24 30.11 4.65
C SER A 9 63.27 28.65 4.24
N ASP A 10 64.48 28.11 4.31
CA ASP A 10 64.85 26.71 4.08
C ASP A 10 64.29 25.79 5.17
N GLY A 11 63.85 24.61 4.75
CA GLY A 11 63.57 23.46 5.62
C GLY A 11 64.20 22.22 5.00
N SER A 12 65.44 21.95 5.39
CA SER A 12 66.27 20.81 4.99
C SER A 12 65.54 19.46 5.12
N ILE A 13 65.57 18.66 4.06
CA ILE A 13 65.23 17.23 4.08
C ILE A 13 66.54 16.48 3.85
N ASP A 14 67.17 16.06 4.94
CA ASP A 14 68.29 15.14 4.92
C ASP A 14 67.80 13.70 5.13
N GLY A 15 68.19 12.84 4.19
CA GLY A 15 68.77 11.55 4.57
C GLY A 15 67.92 10.31 4.31
N GLY A 16 68.43 9.46 3.41
CA GLY A 16 68.33 8.01 3.57
C GLY A 16 67.66 7.28 2.42
N GLY A 17 68.43 7.00 1.36
CA GLY A 17 68.04 6.03 0.35
C GLY A 17 68.09 4.59 0.88
N ALA A 18 67.18 3.75 0.38
CA ALA A 18 67.41 2.33 0.19
C ALA A 18 66.50 1.82 -0.93
N LEU A 19 67.13 1.37 -2.00
CA LEU A 19 66.53 0.61 -3.10
C LEU A 19 66.05 -0.75 -2.57
N PHE A 20 64.78 -1.09 -2.77
CA PHE A 20 64.35 -2.49 -2.83
C PHE A 20 63.75 -2.80 -4.19
N VAL A 21 64.33 -3.83 -4.79
CA VAL A 21 64.02 -4.43 -6.07
C VAL A 21 62.79 -5.32 -5.92
N GLY A 22 61.81 -5.14 -6.82
CA GLY A 22 60.99 -6.22 -7.38
C GLY A 22 60.03 -6.98 -6.47
N ALA A 23 58.73 -6.68 -6.59
CA ALA A 23 57.69 -7.69 -6.63
C ALA A 23 56.45 -7.10 -7.33
N ALA A 24 56.25 -7.50 -8.59
CA ALA A 24 55.00 -7.28 -9.30
C ALA A 24 53.92 -8.18 -8.70
N PHE A 25 53.03 -7.66 -7.86
CA PHE A 25 51.73 -8.25 -7.59
C PHE A 25 50.72 -7.15 -7.26
N LEU A 26 49.68 -7.09 -8.11
CA LEU A 26 48.31 -6.68 -7.82
C LEU A 26 48.03 -6.15 -6.40
N THR A 27 47.57 -4.90 -6.29
CA THR A 27 46.34 -4.53 -5.55
C THR A 27 46.08 -3.03 -5.69
N TYR A 28 45.50 -2.66 -6.83
CA TYR A 28 44.67 -1.47 -6.91
C TYR A 28 43.36 -1.81 -6.18
N ALA A 29 42.88 -0.90 -5.32
CA ALA A 29 41.60 -0.96 -4.61
C ALA A 29 41.43 -2.06 -3.53
N ILE A 30 41.80 -1.72 -2.29
CA ILE A 30 41.03 -2.14 -1.12
C ILE A 30 40.65 -0.87 -0.35
N ILE A 31 39.73 -0.08 -0.94
CA ILE A 31 38.83 0.72 -0.12
C ILE A 31 37.73 -0.26 0.25
N GLN A 32 37.78 -0.70 1.52
CA GLN A 32 36.84 -1.66 2.06
C GLN A 32 35.42 -1.17 1.83
N ALA A 33 34.66 -2.01 1.14
CA ALA A 33 33.21 -1.98 1.05
C ALA A 33 32.63 -2.12 2.47
N GLN A 34 32.32 -1.00 3.11
CA GLN A 34 31.51 -0.94 4.32
C GLN A 34 30.58 0.27 4.26
N ASN A 35 29.81 0.40 3.19
CA ASN A 35 28.63 1.28 3.14
C ASN A 35 27.74 0.98 1.93
N SER A 36 27.27 -0.26 1.82
CA SER A 36 26.11 -0.58 0.98
C SER A 36 25.35 -1.78 1.55
N SER A 37 25.08 -1.75 2.86
CA SER A 37 23.73 -2.04 3.30
C SER A 37 22.91 -0.76 3.15
N ASP A 38 22.82 -0.29 1.90
CA ASP A 38 21.74 0.61 1.53
C ASP A 38 20.52 -0.29 1.61
N SER A 39 19.85 -0.29 2.76
CA SER A 39 18.49 -0.75 2.86
C SER A 39 17.78 -0.19 1.64
N SER A 40 17.32 -1.05 0.74
CA SER A 40 16.23 -0.64 -0.13
C SER A 40 15.26 0.07 0.80
N ASN A 41 15.01 1.35 0.56
CA ASN A 41 13.78 1.91 1.08
C ASN A 41 12.73 1.03 0.42
N ASP A 42 12.23 0.01 1.14
CA ASP A 42 11.13 -0.86 0.71
C ASP A 42 9.92 0.05 0.62
N VAL A 43 9.82 0.75 -0.51
CA VAL A 43 8.70 1.63 -0.81
C VAL A 43 7.56 0.70 -1.14
N ILE A 44 6.72 0.43 -0.15
CA ILE A 44 5.46 -0.27 -0.37
C ILE A 44 4.69 0.52 -1.43
N ALA A 45 4.42 -0.11 -2.56
CA ALA A 45 3.59 0.45 -3.62
C ALA A 45 2.12 0.26 -3.26
N THR A 46 1.28 1.23 -3.62
CA THR A 46 -0.17 1.09 -3.47
C THR A 46 -0.80 0.89 -4.81
N THR A 47 -1.35 -0.28 -5.01
CA THR A 47 -1.97 -0.63 -6.28
C THR A 47 -3.47 -0.81 -6.12
N ARG A 48 -4.15 -0.85 -7.25
CA ARG A 48 -5.57 -1.17 -7.33
C ARG A 48 -5.84 -2.34 -8.25
N MET A 49 -7.00 -2.94 -8.03
CA MET A 49 -7.60 -3.88 -8.96
C MET A 49 -9.13 -3.87 -8.87
N TYR A 50 -9.79 -4.32 -9.92
CA TYR A 50 -11.18 -4.77 -9.90
C TYR A 50 -11.21 -6.31 -9.85
N GLY A 51 -12.01 -6.90 -8.96
CA GLY A 51 -12.07 -8.36 -8.88
C GLY A 51 -12.82 -8.92 -7.68
N GLY A 52 -13.05 -10.23 -7.72
CA GLY A 52 -13.61 -10.98 -6.60
C GLY A 52 -12.53 -11.50 -5.63
N MET A 53 -12.89 -11.79 -4.39
CA MET A 53 -11.94 -12.26 -3.36
C MET A 53 -11.35 -13.64 -3.62
N THR A 54 -12.10 -14.54 -4.27
CA THR A 54 -11.65 -15.90 -4.58
C THR A 54 -10.62 -15.96 -5.72
N GLN A 55 -10.31 -14.81 -6.31
CA GLN A 55 -9.66 -14.72 -7.61
C GLN A 55 -8.19 -14.30 -7.53
N PHE A 56 -7.70 -14.00 -6.33
CA PHE A 56 -6.28 -13.81 -6.07
C PHE A 56 -5.86 -14.67 -4.88
N PRO A 57 -4.85 -15.54 -5.04
CA PRO A 57 -4.36 -16.33 -3.92
C PRO A 57 -3.85 -15.39 -2.81
N PRO A 58 -4.19 -15.68 -1.56
CA PRO A 58 -4.05 -14.76 -0.43
C PRO A 58 -2.63 -14.39 0.03
N GLU A 59 -1.58 -14.84 -0.65
CA GLU A 59 -0.33 -15.14 0.08
C GLU A 59 0.84 -14.20 -0.12
N GLU A 60 0.71 -13.13 -0.91
CA GLU A 60 1.92 -12.40 -1.31
C GLU A 60 1.86 -10.89 -1.13
N PHE A 61 0.71 -10.26 -0.83
CA PHE A 61 0.66 -8.80 -0.69
C PHE A 61 1.01 -8.35 0.73
N TYR A 62 1.67 -7.18 0.83
CA TYR A 62 1.93 -6.49 2.09
C TYR A 62 0.64 -6.26 2.89
N ALA A 63 -0.40 -5.81 2.19
CA ALA A 63 -1.72 -5.56 2.76
C ALA A 63 -2.81 -5.64 1.70
N TYR A 64 -4.03 -5.96 2.14
CA TYR A 64 -5.24 -5.91 1.30
C TYR A 64 -6.17 -4.83 1.81
N GLY A 65 -6.61 -3.97 0.90
CA GLY A 65 -7.63 -2.95 1.08
C GLY A 65 -8.85 -3.22 0.22
N PHE A 66 -10.00 -2.68 0.60
CA PHE A 66 -11.27 -2.91 -0.08
C PHE A 66 -12.14 -1.65 -0.09
N VAL A 67 -12.82 -1.40 -1.20
CA VAL A 67 -13.88 -0.37 -1.30
C VAL A 67 -15.25 -1.02 -1.11
N ALA A 68 -15.80 -0.90 0.10
CA ALA A 68 -17.00 -1.62 0.52
C ALA A 68 -18.23 -0.70 0.66
N PHE A 69 -19.25 -0.93 -0.16
CA PHE A 69 -20.56 -0.31 -0.03
C PHE A 69 -21.55 -1.28 0.64
N PRO A 70 -22.41 -0.79 1.55
CA PRO A 70 -23.37 -1.64 2.27
C PRO A 70 -24.59 -2.07 1.42
N THR A 71 -24.85 -1.39 0.30
CA THR A 71 -26.04 -1.57 -0.54
C THR A 71 -25.65 -1.76 -1.99
N SER A 72 -26.39 -2.54 -2.76
CA SER A 72 -26.15 -2.67 -4.20
C SER A 72 -26.30 -1.33 -4.94
N PRO A 73 -25.56 -1.12 -6.04
CA PRO A 73 -25.79 -0.01 -6.94
C PRO A 73 -27.23 0.00 -7.46
N ASN A 74 -27.86 1.16 -7.45
CA ASN A 74 -29.18 1.41 -7.99
C ASN A 74 -29.30 2.89 -8.39
N ALA A 75 -30.44 3.30 -8.94
CA ALA A 75 -30.61 4.65 -9.46
C ALA A 75 -30.35 5.77 -8.43
N SER A 76 -30.64 5.57 -7.14
CA SER A 76 -30.49 6.60 -6.12
C SER A 76 -29.06 6.77 -5.61
N ASN A 77 -28.23 5.72 -5.65
CA ASN A 77 -26.86 5.74 -5.13
C ASN A 77 -25.77 5.63 -6.21
N ARG A 78 -26.12 5.43 -7.48
CA ARG A 78 -25.16 5.25 -8.59
C ARG A 78 -24.20 6.44 -8.75
N ALA A 79 -24.67 7.66 -8.54
CA ALA A 79 -23.82 8.86 -8.60
C ALA A 79 -22.68 8.80 -7.57
N ARG A 80 -22.98 8.35 -6.34
CA ARG A 80 -22.00 8.17 -5.27
C ARG A 80 -20.98 7.10 -5.61
N TYR A 81 -21.44 5.97 -6.13
CA TYR A 81 -20.58 4.91 -6.68
C TYR A 81 -19.63 5.44 -7.74
N LYS A 82 -20.11 6.28 -8.66
CA LYS A 82 -19.30 6.88 -9.73
C LYS A 82 -18.24 7.81 -9.18
N LEU A 83 -18.58 8.67 -8.21
CA LEU A 83 -17.61 9.55 -7.54
C LEU A 83 -16.49 8.74 -6.86
N ALA A 84 -16.87 7.74 -6.06
CA ALA A 84 -15.91 6.89 -5.37
C ALA A 84 -15.04 6.09 -6.34
N CYS A 85 -15.63 5.48 -7.38
CA CYS A 85 -14.86 4.72 -8.36
C CYS A 85 -13.87 5.59 -9.13
N ASN A 86 -14.28 6.78 -9.57
CA ASN A 86 -13.38 7.66 -10.31
C ASN A 86 -12.21 8.13 -9.44
N ALA A 87 -12.44 8.34 -8.14
CA ALA A 87 -11.39 8.70 -7.20
C ALA A 87 -10.47 7.51 -6.86
N PHE A 88 -11.04 6.31 -6.73
CA PHE A 88 -10.30 5.05 -6.62
C PHE A 88 -9.38 4.83 -7.84
N ASP A 89 -9.92 5.02 -9.04
CA ASP A 89 -9.22 4.86 -10.31
C ASP A 89 -8.05 5.85 -10.48
N ALA A 90 -8.28 7.09 -10.05
CA ALA A 90 -7.29 8.16 -10.16
C ALA A 90 -6.27 8.19 -9.01
N GLY A 91 -6.65 7.71 -7.82
CA GLY A 91 -5.86 7.80 -6.61
C GLY A 91 -4.90 6.64 -6.38
N LEU A 92 -5.06 5.54 -7.11
CA LEU A 92 -4.27 4.32 -6.95
C LEU A 92 -3.79 3.82 -8.32
N ASP A 93 -2.55 3.35 -8.37
CA ASP A 93 -1.95 2.85 -9.61
C ASP A 93 -2.49 1.46 -9.96
N PRO A 94 -2.86 1.18 -11.22
CA PRO A 94 -3.32 -0.15 -11.59
C PRO A 94 -2.20 -1.17 -11.37
N ILE A 95 -2.55 -2.39 -10.98
CA ILE A 95 -1.59 -3.49 -11.00
C ILE A 95 -1.16 -3.77 -12.46
N THR A 96 0.13 -3.67 -12.72
CA THR A 96 0.75 -3.94 -14.04
C THR A 96 1.79 -5.06 -13.95
N ALA A 97 2.23 -5.58 -15.09
CA ALA A 97 3.33 -6.56 -15.12
C ALA A 97 4.69 -6.00 -14.64
N SER A 98 4.84 -4.68 -14.57
CA SER A 98 6.05 -3.97 -14.10
C SER A 98 5.98 -3.52 -12.63
N THR A 99 4.93 -3.91 -11.92
CA THR A 99 4.72 -3.55 -10.52
C THR A 99 5.80 -4.21 -9.65
N PRO A 100 6.19 -3.63 -8.49
CA PRO A 100 7.14 -4.23 -7.54
C PRO A 100 6.84 -5.70 -7.20
N GLN A 101 7.76 -6.37 -6.51
CA GLN A 101 7.46 -7.70 -5.99
C GLN A 101 6.14 -7.66 -5.21
N VAL A 102 5.32 -8.70 -5.33
CA VAL A 102 3.96 -8.72 -4.76
C VAL A 102 4.01 -8.41 -3.25
N ALA A 103 5.07 -8.87 -2.57
CA ALA A 103 5.38 -8.59 -1.16
C ALA A 103 5.53 -7.12 -0.81
N ASP A 104 5.88 -6.27 -1.77
CA ASP A 104 6.09 -4.84 -1.60
C ASP A 104 4.87 -4.02 -2.06
N GLN A 105 3.69 -4.66 -2.13
CA GLN A 105 2.46 -4.02 -2.59
C GLN A 105 1.34 -4.10 -1.56
N ALA A 106 0.74 -2.96 -1.26
CA ALA A 106 -0.56 -2.87 -0.61
C ALA A 106 -1.65 -2.66 -1.67
N ILE A 107 -2.45 -3.69 -1.93
CA ILE A 107 -3.45 -3.66 -2.99
C ILE A 107 -4.81 -3.25 -2.45
N THR A 108 -5.50 -2.31 -3.11
CA THR A 108 -6.89 -1.99 -2.80
C THR A 108 -7.81 -2.48 -3.89
N MET A 109 -8.81 -3.26 -3.51
CA MET A 109 -9.73 -3.90 -4.44
C MET A 109 -11.07 -3.21 -4.49
N TRP A 110 -11.60 -3.07 -5.69
CA TRP A 110 -13.01 -2.79 -5.95
C TRP A 110 -13.73 -4.12 -6.21
N PRO A 111 -14.62 -4.58 -5.30
CA PRO A 111 -15.25 -5.89 -5.43
C PRO A 111 -16.14 -6.01 -6.68
N THR A 112 -15.90 -7.02 -7.51
CA THR A 112 -16.73 -7.33 -8.69
C THR A 112 -17.12 -8.80 -8.76
N LEU A 113 -18.30 -9.07 -9.34
CA LEU A 113 -18.81 -10.39 -9.71
C LEU A 113 -17.97 -10.91 -10.90
N GLY A 114 -16.99 -11.75 -10.62
CA GLY A 114 -16.15 -12.37 -11.67
C GLY A 114 -14.83 -11.64 -11.93
N TRP A 115 -14.00 -12.24 -12.78
CA TRP A 115 -12.71 -11.69 -13.19
C TRP A 115 -12.95 -10.46 -14.06
N VAL A 116 -12.30 -9.37 -13.68
CA VAL A 116 -12.30 -8.14 -14.44
C VAL A 116 -10.88 -7.63 -14.43
N ARG A 117 -10.12 -7.87 -15.49
CA ARG A 117 -8.75 -7.33 -15.53
C ARG A 117 -8.82 -5.82 -15.66
N ASP A 118 -8.03 -5.08 -14.89
CA ASP A 118 -7.93 -3.62 -14.99
C ASP A 118 -7.72 -3.11 -16.43
N PHE A 119 -7.04 -3.91 -17.26
CA PHE A 119 -6.77 -3.63 -18.67
C PHE A 119 -7.87 -4.07 -19.65
N GLU A 120 -8.86 -4.87 -19.24
CA GLU A 120 -10.03 -5.21 -20.07
C GLU A 120 -11.01 -4.02 -20.17
N PHE A 121 -10.78 -2.99 -19.36
CA PHE A 121 -11.56 -1.78 -19.33
C PHE A 121 -10.88 -0.59 -19.99
N ALA A 122 -11.48 -0.12 -21.09
CA ALA A 122 -11.21 1.19 -21.63
C ALA A 122 -11.41 2.25 -20.53
N ALA A 123 -10.48 3.19 -20.44
CA ALA A 123 -10.43 4.15 -19.34
C ALA A 123 -11.72 4.98 -19.21
N ASP A 124 -12.42 5.20 -20.32
CA ASP A 124 -13.64 6.02 -20.41
C ASP A 124 -14.89 5.35 -19.81
N ASN A 125 -14.98 4.01 -19.80
CA ASN A 125 -16.13 3.27 -19.28
C ASN A 125 -15.83 2.37 -18.07
N ARG A 126 -14.59 2.40 -17.57
CA ARG A 126 -14.12 1.51 -16.49
C ARG A 126 -15.03 1.54 -15.27
N CYS A 127 -15.34 2.73 -14.79
CA CYS A 127 -16.16 2.85 -13.60
C CYS A 127 -17.62 2.47 -13.81
N ASP A 128 -18.19 2.65 -15.01
CA ASP A 128 -19.57 2.18 -15.23
C ASP A 128 -19.63 0.66 -15.16
N ARG A 129 -18.68 -0.03 -15.78
CA ARG A 129 -18.61 -1.49 -15.75
C ARG A 129 -18.31 -2.04 -14.36
N ALA A 130 -17.38 -1.43 -13.64
CA ALA A 130 -17.07 -1.81 -12.25
C ALA A 130 -18.27 -1.64 -11.30
N ILE A 131 -19.13 -0.66 -11.57
CA ILE A 131 -20.37 -0.46 -10.81
C ILE A 131 -21.41 -1.51 -11.21
N ASP A 132 -21.57 -1.78 -12.50
CA ASP A 132 -22.54 -2.77 -12.99
C ASP A 132 -22.23 -4.20 -12.55
N SER A 133 -20.95 -4.52 -12.34
CA SER A 133 -20.51 -5.81 -11.82
C SER A 133 -20.25 -5.80 -10.30
N TYR A 134 -20.65 -4.78 -9.54
CA TYR A 134 -20.26 -4.66 -8.13
C TYR A 134 -20.74 -5.85 -7.27
N ASP A 135 -19.82 -6.45 -6.50
CA ASP A 135 -20.14 -7.54 -5.58
C ASP A 135 -20.47 -7.02 -4.17
N VAL A 136 -21.76 -6.72 -3.96
CA VAL A 136 -22.28 -6.28 -2.66
C VAL A 136 -22.17 -7.36 -1.58
N THR A 137 -22.19 -8.65 -1.95
CA THR A 137 -22.18 -9.75 -0.98
C THR A 137 -20.82 -9.79 -0.30
N THR A 138 -19.76 -9.76 -1.10
CA THR A 138 -18.38 -9.63 -0.62
C THR A 138 -18.20 -8.35 0.21
N ALA A 139 -18.67 -7.20 -0.30
CA ALA A 139 -18.57 -5.93 0.43
C ALA A 139 -19.24 -5.98 1.81
N ARG A 140 -20.43 -6.59 1.94
CA ARG A 140 -21.14 -6.74 3.21
C ARG A 140 -20.42 -7.65 4.19
N LYS A 141 -19.79 -8.73 3.71
CA LYS A 141 -19.00 -9.60 4.58
C LYS A 141 -17.80 -8.83 5.17
N LEU A 142 -17.08 -8.05 4.35
CA LEU A 142 -15.97 -7.20 4.82
C LEU A 142 -16.44 -6.15 5.83
N ILE A 143 -17.62 -5.58 5.58
CA ILE A 143 -18.26 -4.62 6.48
C ILE A 143 -18.57 -5.25 7.84
N ALA A 144 -19.12 -6.47 7.84
CA ALA A 144 -19.43 -7.24 9.05
C ALA A 144 -18.15 -7.60 9.83
N LEU A 145 -17.08 -8.01 9.13
CA LEU A 145 -15.78 -8.21 9.74
C LEU A 145 -15.27 -6.94 10.44
N GLY A 146 -15.41 -5.79 9.79
CA GLY A 146 -15.10 -4.50 10.41
C GLY A 146 -15.96 -4.22 11.65
N ASP A 147 -17.26 -4.51 11.61
CA ASP A 147 -18.15 -4.37 12.78
C ASP A 147 -17.69 -5.24 13.96
N ASP A 148 -17.35 -6.50 13.70
CA ASP A 148 -16.90 -7.44 14.72
C ASP A 148 -15.59 -6.98 15.39
N LEU A 149 -14.73 -6.29 14.62
CA LEU A 149 -13.52 -5.67 15.16
C LEU A 149 -13.82 -4.38 15.93
N GLY A 150 -14.96 -3.74 15.70
CA GLY A 150 -15.39 -2.51 16.39
C GLY A 150 -15.35 -1.24 15.54
N PHE A 151 -15.27 -1.36 14.20
CA PHE A 151 -15.25 -0.24 13.27
C PHE A 151 -16.51 0.61 13.40
N ARG A 152 -16.34 1.83 13.91
CA ARG A 152 -17.44 2.78 14.08
C ARG A 152 -17.67 3.59 12.81
N LYS A 153 -18.73 3.26 12.10
CA LYS A 153 -19.14 3.90 10.84
C LYS A 153 -20.60 4.37 10.87
N LYS A 154 -20.97 5.29 9.98
CA LYS A 154 -22.37 5.60 9.70
C LYS A 154 -22.98 4.41 8.95
N PRO A 155 -24.21 3.99 9.30
CA PRO A 155 -24.85 2.88 8.60
C PRO A 155 -25.25 3.27 7.16
N ASP A 156 -25.30 2.26 6.29
CA ASP A 156 -26.02 2.27 5.00
C ASP A 156 -25.64 3.32 3.94
N ARG A 157 -24.60 4.14 4.13
CA ARG A 157 -24.18 5.17 3.16
C ARG A 157 -22.91 4.79 2.41
N GLY A 158 -21.83 4.49 3.14
CA GLY A 158 -20.53 4.11 2.57
C GLY A 158 -19.99 5.10 1.53
N PRO A 159 -19.01 4.72 0.70
CA PRO A 159 -18.23 3.50 0.87
C PRO A 159 -17.43 3.55 2.17
N TYR A 160 -17.01 2.39 2.62
CA TYR A 160 -16.00 2.25 3.65
C TYR A 160 -14.74 1.68 3.00
N LEU A 161 -13.58 2.23 3.36
CA LEU A 161 -12.31 1.58 3.04
C LEU A 161 -11.96 0.68 4.21
N ILE A 162 -11.62 -0.56 3.91
CA ILE A 162 -11.32 -1.59 4.92
C ILE A 162 -10.01 -2.24 4.50
N ALA A 163 -9.04 -2.33 5.39
CA ALA A 163 -7.75 -2.96 5.14
C ALA A 163 -7.30 -3.86 6.26
N MET A 164 -6.51 -4.86 5.89
CA MET A 164 -5.88 -5.80 6.80
C MET A 164 -4.49 -6.22 6.32
N SER A 165 -3.65 -6.60 7.29
CA SER A 165 -2.28 -7.08 7.11
C SER A 165 -1.94 -8.13 8.17
N PRO A 166 -1.09 -9.12 7.89
CA PRO A 166 -0.52 -9.45 6.59
C PRO A 166 -1.56 -10.09 5.66
N GLY A 167 -1.25 -10.21 4.37
CA GLY A 167 -2.07 -10.97 3.42
C GLY A 167 -2.34 -12.41 3.83
N SER A 168 -1.38 -13.03 4.54
CA SER A 168 -1.42 -14.43 4.97
C SER A 168 -2.56 -14.79 5.93
N VAL A 169 -3.27 -13.81 6.51
CA VAL A 169 -4.49 -14.07 7.30
C VAL A 169 -5.58 -14.74 6.46
N TRP A 170 -5.53 -14.53 5.14
CA TRP A 170 -6.47 -15.13 4.20
C TRP A 170 -6.13 -16.56 3.78
N SER A 171 -5.00 -17.15 4.22
CA SER A 171 -4.50 -18.43 3.69
C SER A 171 -4.71 -19.68 4.56
N ASN A 172 -5.44 -19.62 5.68
CA ASN A 172 -5.47 -20.70 6.69
C ASN A 172 -4.06 -21.11 7.21
N ALA A 173 -3.02 -20.32 6.91
CA ALA A 173 -1.70 -20.52 7.48
C ALA A 173 -1.75 -20.13 8.97
N ASP A 174 -1.02 -20.88 9.80
CA ASP A 174 -0.93 -20.73 11.25
C ASP A 174 -0.78 -19.23 11.65
N THR A 175 -1.87 -18.58 12.07
CA THR A 175 -1.93 -17.13 12.34
C THR A 175 -1.50 -16.82 13.77
N SER A 176 -0.28 -17.24 14.15
CA SER A 176 0.35 -16.68 15.36
C SER A 176 0.74 -15.21 15.21
N ASP A 177 0.61 -14.67 13.99
CA ASP A 177 1.01 -13.33 13.63
C ASP A 177 -0.13 -12.32 13.81
N THR A 178 0.21 -11.16 14.39
CA THR A 178 -0.69 -10.02 14.57
C THR A 178 -1.33 -9.60 13.25
N VAL A 179 -2.65 -9.52 13.24
CA VAL A 179 -3.37 -8.88 12.14
C VAL A 179 -3.59 -7.41 12.45
N ALA A 180 -2.99 -6.53 11.65
CA ALA A 180 -3.30 -5.10 11.69
C ALA A 180 -4.57 -4.84 10.88
N PHE A 181 -5.49 -4.06 11.42
CA PHE A 181 -6.72 -3.64 10.75
C PHE A 181 -6.82 -2.12 10.69
N ASN A 182 -7.21 -1.60 9.53
CA ASN A 182 -7.46 -0.18 9.34
C ASN A 182 -8.72 0.03 8.50
N SER A 183 -9.45 1.08 8.80
CA SER A 183 -10.68 1.42 8.10
C SER A 183 -10.92 2.91 8.08
N LEU A 184 -11.65 3.34 7.06
CA LEU A 184 -12.04 4.73 6.84
C LEU A 184 -13.49 4.78 6.38
N ASP A 185 -14.33 5.46 7.16
CA ASP A 185 -15.72 5.72 6.77
C ASP A 185 -15.80 6.95 5.87
N LEU A 186 -16.16 6.77 4.60
CA LEU A 186 -16.34 7.86 3.62
C LEU A 186 -17.81 8.26 3.45
N SER A 187 -18.68 7.89 4.39
CA SER A 187 -20.12 8.19 4.32
C SER A 187 -20.43 9.68 4.26
N ASP A 188 -19.54 10.57 4.69
CA ASP A 188 -19.76 12.02 4.61
C ASP A 188 -19.12 12.68 3.39
N CYS A 189 -18.43 11.92 2.53
CA CYS A 189 -17.86 12.44 1.30
C CYS A 189 -18.95 12.53 0.24
N ASP A 190 -19.25 13.74 -0.23
CA ASP A 190 -20.33 13.98 -1.20
C ASP A 190 -19.84 14.60 -2.50
N GLU A 191 -18.64 15.19 -2.49
CA GLU A 191 -18.04 15.82 -3.66
C GLU A 191 -16.88 15.01 -4.23
N ARG A 192 -16.56 15.25 -5.50
CA ARG A 192 -15.43 14.58 -6.15
C ARG A 192 -14.11 14.82 -5.43
N GLN A 193 -13.87 16.06 -5.02
CA GLN A 193 -12.63 16.48 -4.35
C GLN A 193 -12.42 15.75 -3.02
N ASP A 194 -13.50 15.53 -2.27
CA ASP A 194 -13.51 14.80 -1.00
C ASP A 194 -13.00 13.37 -1.18
N PHE A 195 -13.57 12.66 -2.15
CA PHE A 195 -13.15 11.30 -2.48
C PHE A 195 -11.71 11.26 -2.99
N ASP A 196 -11.31 12.19 -3.86
CA ASP A 196 -9.93 12.25 -4.37
C ASP A 196 -8.92 12.45 -3.23
N GLN A 197 -9.25 13.30 -2.25
CA GLN A 197 -8.41 13.48 -1.07
C GLN A 197 -8.37 12.22 -0.20
N ALA A 198 -9.52 11.60 0.05
CA ALA A 198 -9.61 10.38 0.83
C ALA A 198 -8.76 9.23 0.24
N PHE A 199 -8.80 9.02 -1.09
CA PHE A 199 -8.02 7.96 -1.73
C PHE A 199 -6.51 8.25 -1.74
N ARG A 200 -6.08 9.52 -1.79
CA ARG A 200 -4.66 9.89 -1.61
C ARG A 200 -4.18 9.61 -0.18
N GLU A 201 -4.99 9.95 0.82
CA GLU A 201 -4.68 9.67 2.23
C GLU A 201 -4.68 8.16 2.51
N TRP A 202 -5.63 7.44 1.91
CA TRP A 202 -5.69 5.99 1.93
C TRP A 202 -4.40 5.36 1.38
N SER A 203 -4.01 5.74 0.17
CA SER A 203 -2.74 5.32 -0.44
C SER A 203 -1.57 5.56 0.52
N ARG A 204 -1.40 6.80 0.99
CA ARG A 204 -0.30 7.14 1.92
C ARG A 204 -0.29 6.29 3.18
N THR A 205 -1.46 5.93 3.70
CA THR A 205 -1.60 5.12 4.91
C THR A 205 -1.19 3.67 4.68
N LEU A 206 -1.62 3.07 3.57
CA LEU A 206 -1.28 1.70 3.24
C LEU A 206 0.21 1.48 2.94
N ARG A 207 0.96 2.55 2.61
CA ARG A 207 2.43 2.49 2.44
C ARG A 207 3.20 2.47 3.76
N MET A 208 2.53 2.78 4.87
CA MET A 208 3.19 2.82 6.18
C MET A 208 3.33 1.41 6.75
N PRO A 209 4.36 1.19 7.59
CA PRO A 209 4.40 0.04 8.48
C PRO A 209 3.06 -0.16 9.19
N THR A 210 2.60 -1.40 9.31
CA THR A 210 1.25 -1.72 9.78
C THR A 210 1.03 -1.39 11.26
N ASP A 211 2.09 -1.42 12.07
CA ASP A 211 2.12 -0.89 13.45
C ASP A 211 1.99 0.65 13.51
N LYS A 212 2.17 1.33 12.36
CA LYS A 212 2.02 2.78 12.19
C LYS A 212 0.71 3.18 11.53
N TRP A 213 -0.19 2.23 11.25
CA TRP A 213 -1.56 2.53 10.84
C TRP A 213 -2.30 3.24 11.99
N ASN A 214 -2.11 4.56 12.08
CA ASN A 214 -2.55 5.36 13.22
C ASN A 214 -3.91 6.05 12.98
N ARG A 215 -4.57 6.26 14.12
CA ARG A 215 -5.98 6.37 14.46
C ARG A 215 -6.59 7.78 14.39
N ASN A 216 -5.87 8.77 13.87
CA ASN A 216 -6.27 10.19 13.94
C ASN A 216 -5.83 11.00 12.71
N GLN A 217 -6.07 10.47 11.50
CA GLN A 217 -5.87 11.28 10.29
C GLN A 217 -7.11 12.13 10.05
N ASN A 218 -6.89 13.41 9.73
CA ASN A 218 -7.98 14.27 9.28
C ASN A 218 -8.24 13.96 7.81
N SER A 219 -9.32 13.24 7.53
CA SER A 219 -9.92 13.24 6.22
C SER A 219 -11.02 14.31 6.20
N PRO A 220 -11.16 15.11 5.13
CA PRO A 220 -12.11 16.23 5.06
C PRO A 220 -13.56 15.78 5.33
N CYS A 221 -13.85 14.53 4.98
CA CYS A 221 -15.17 13.91 5.05
C CYS A 221 -15.12 12.50 5.64
N GLY A 222 -13.95 12.04 6.07
CA GLY A 222 -13.72 10.65 6.46
C GLY A 222 -13.41 10.50 7.95
N ARG A 223 -13.90 9.43 8.56
CA ARG A 223 -13.53 9.05 9.94
C ARG A 223 -12.64 7.81 9.93
N TRP A 224 -11.40 7.99 10.33
CA TRP A 224 -10.42 6.91 10.44
C TRP A 224 -10.64 6.08 11.70
N TRP A 225 -10.39 4.78 11.59
CA TRP A 225 -10.42 3.84 12.70
C TRP A 225 -9.45 2.69 12.45
N ALA A 226 -8.54 2.44 13.40
CA ALA A 226 -7.53 1.38 13.30
C ALA A 226 -7.37 0.65 14.64
N LEU A 227 -7.15 -0.67 14.55
CA LEU A 227 -6.84 -1.56 15.67
C LEU A 227 -5.74 -2.54 15.28
N GLU A 228 -4.91 -2.92 16.26
CA GLU A 228 -4.14 -4.16 16.19
C GLU A 228 -5.05 -5.28 16.72
N ALA A 229 -5.46 -6.19 15.83
CA ALA A 229 -6.36 -7.29 16.15
C ALA A 229 -5.52 -8.57 16.30
N LEU A 230 -4.83 -8.67 17.44
CA LEU A 230 -3.92 -9.78 17.75
C LEU A 230 -4.62 -11.12 18.02
N ASP A 231 -5.85 -11.10 18.57
CA ASP A 231 -6.50 -12.33 19.08
C ASP A 231 -7.87 -12.65 18.47
N PHE A 232 -8.52 -11.72 17.77
CA PHE A 232 -9.93 -11.88 17.38
C PHE A 232 -10.09 -12.61 16.03
N LEU A 233 -9.13 -12.48 15.12
CA LEU A 233 -9.30 -12.88 13.72
C LEU A 233 -9.00 -14.35 13.42
N GLY A 234 -8.35 -15.09 14.33
CA GLY A 234 -8.04 -16.51 14.11
C GLY A 234 -9.27 -17.39 13.89
N ASN A 235 -10.42 -17.04 14.47
CA ASN A 235 -11.68 -17.79 14.24
C ASN A 235 -12.52 -17.17 13.12
N SER A 236 -12.64 -15.84 13.06
CA SER A 236 -13.50 -15.12 12.11
C SER A 236 -12.97 -15.14 10.67
N ALA A 237 -11.65 -15.05 10.48
CA ALA A 237 -11.04 -15.06 9.16
C ALA A 237 -11.15 -16.44 8.51
N ASN A 238 -10.91 -17.51 9.27
CA ASN A 238 -11.06 -18.89 8.81
C ASN A 238 -12.50 -19.22 8.40
N GLU A 239 -13.49 -18.76 9.19
CA GLU A 239 -14.90 -18.91 8.84
C GLU A 239 -15.29 -18.08 7.61
N TYR A 240 -14.68 -16.90 7.45
CA TYR A 240 -14.87 -16.05 6.27
C TYR A 240 -14.33 -16.71 5.00
N ILE A 241 -13.10 -17.23 5.02
CA ILE A 241 -12.45 -17.91 3.89
C ILE A 241 -13.30 -19.11 3.46
N ALA A 242 -13.73 -19.94 4.43
CA ALA A 242 -14.55 -21.12 4.19
C ALA A 242 -15.93 -20.81 3.58
N GLN A 243 -16.50 -19.64 3.86
CA GLN A 243 -17.78 -19.20 3.29
C GLN A 243 -17.65 -18.52 1.91
N THR A 244 -16.43 -18.32 1.41
CA THR A 244 -16.17 -17.71 0.09
C THR A 244 -15.69 -18.71 -0.96
N GLN A 245 -15.29 -19.92 -0.57
CA GLN A 245 -15.00 -21.05 -1.48
C GLN A 245 -16.29 -21.79 -1.86
#